data_AF-A0AAN4ZKH6-F1
#
_entry.id   AF-A0AAN4ZKH6-F1
#
_cell.length_a   1.000
_cell.length_b   1.000
_cell.length_c   1.000
_cell.angle_alpha   90.00
_cell.angle_beta   90.00
_cell.angle_gamma   90.00
#
_symmetry.space_group_name_H-M   'P 1'
#
loop_
_entity.id
_entity.type
_entity.pdbx_description
1 polymer ?
#
loop_
_entity_poly.entity_id
_entity_poly.type
_entity_poly.pdbx_seq_one_letter_code
_entity_poly.pdbx_strand_id
1 'polypeptide(L)'
;AHRASGKPRTKLRAVDFEKIVTENIFYGDGGLRKSQIIQNQLIDHYVPFLPLERQHAKECIRTYLRSRDLAAVKDESLIEEILAELLYFPASDPVFSKSGCKRLEQKTDVALAEWKARK
;
A
#
# COMPACT_ATOMS: atom_id res chain seq x y z
N ALA A 1 -4.86 -8.48 14.83
CA ALA A 1 -6.04 -8.28 15.71
C ALA A 1 -6.95 -7.12 15.29
N HIS A 2 -6.46 -5.94 14.86
CA HIS A 2 -7.33 -4.77 14.56
C HIS A 2 -8.37 -4.99 13.44
N ARG A 3 -7.92 -5.35 12.23
CA ARG A 3 -8.81 -5.57 11.07
C ARG A 3 -9.76 -6.75 11.27
N ALA A 4 -9.27 -7.84 11.89
CA ALA A 4 -10.09 -9.02 12.18
C ALA A 4 -11.27 -8.71 13.13
N SER A 5 -11.15 -7.67 13.97
CA SER A 5 -12.24 -7.17 14.82
C SER A 5 -13.15 -6.17 14.12
N GLY A 6 -13.08 -6.03 12.79
CA GLY A 6 -13.92 -5.14 11.99
C GLY A 6 -13.64 -3.64 12.22
N LYS A 7 -12.55 -3.29 12.90
CA LYS A 7 -12.23 -1.88 13.17
C LYS A 7 -11.64 -1.22 11.91
N PRO A 8 -12.09 -0.01 11.54
CA PRO A 8 -11.53 0.70 10.40
C PRO A 8 -10.08 1.08 10.65
N ARG A 9 -9.28 1.10 9.57
CA ARG A 9 -7.87 1.49 9.59
C ARG A 9 -7.64 2.86 10.23
N THR A 10 -8.53 3.82 9.99
CA THR A 10 -8.43 5.20 10.50
C THR A 10 -8.47 5.32 12.02
N LYS A 11 -8.87 4.27 12.75
CA LYS A 11 -8.81 4.22 14.22
C LYS A 11 -7.45 3.81 14.77
N LEU A 12 -6.50 3.40 13.91
CA LEU A 12 -5.12 3.11 14.32
C LEU A 12 -4.40 4.43 14.64
N ARG A 13 -3.66 4.43 15.75
CA ARG A 13 -2.86 5.56 16.23
C ARG A 13 -1.38 5.16 16.27
N ALA A 14 -0.48 6.14 16.28
CA ALA A 14 0.96 5.90 16.35
C ALA A 14 1.35 5.03 17.55
N VAL A 15 0.73 5.30 18.72
CA VAL A 15 0.93 4.53 19.97
C VAL A 15 0.63 3.03 19.82
N ASP A 16 -0.26 2.66 18.89
CA ASP A 16 -0.61 1.24 18.67
C ASP A 16 0.54 0.46 18.01
N PHE A 17 1.54 1.17 17.45
CA PHE A 17 2.72 0.60 16.77
C PHE A 17 4.03 0.78 17.53
N GLU A 18 4.08 1.62 18.56
CA GLU A 18 5.32 1.93 19.30
C GLU A 18 6.01 0.66 19.79
N LYS A 19 5.24 -0.26 20.41
CA LYS A 19 5.77 -1.52 20.93
C LYS A 19 6.41 -2.37 19.82
N ILE A 20 5.66 -2.65 18.75
CA ILE A 20 6.16 -3.53 17.68
C ILE A 20 7.34 -2.91 16.94
N VAL A 21 7.33 -1.59 16.72
CA VAL A 21 8.45 -0.90 16.06
C VAL A 21 9.69 -0.94 16.94
N THR A 22 9.55 -0.60 18.22
CA THR A 22 10.65 -0.62 19.20
C THR A 22 11.25 -2.03 19.31
N GLU A 23 10.43 -3.06 19.50
CA GLU A 23 10.91 -4.45 19.60
C GLU A 23 11.69 -4.88 18.34
N ASN A 24 11.20 -4.54 17.15
CA ASN A 24 11.89 -4.88 15.90
C ASN A 24 13.20 -4.11 15.71
N ILE A 25 13.31 -2.88 16.20
CA ILE A 25 14.53 -2.07 16.09
C ILE A 25 15.62 -2.54 17.06
N PHE A 26 15.24 -2.87 18.30
CA PHE A 26 16.18 -3.31 19.33
C PHE A 26 16.59 -4.78 19.17
N TYR A 27 15.62 -5.64 18.85
CA TYR A 27 15.82 -7.10 18.86
C TYR A 27 15.72 -7.75 17.48
N GLY A 28 15.04 -7.11 16.53
CA GLY A 28 14.84 -7.65 15.19
C GLY A 28 16.11 -7.60 14.34
N ASP A 29 16.22 -8.53 13.40
CA ASP A 29 17.30 -8.56 12.42
C ASP A 29 17.08 -7.49 11.35
N GLY A 30 17.75 -6.35 11.51
CA GLY A 30 17.67 -5.21 10.60
C GLY A 30 18.89 -4.30 10.68
N GLY A 31 19.01 -3.35 9.74
CA GLY A 31 20.19 -2.50 9.60
C GLY A 31 20.46 -1.53 10.76
N LEU A 32 19.46 -1.28 11.61
CA LEU A 32 19.60 -0.44 12.81
C LEU A 32 20.01 -1.22 14.06
N ARG A 33 19.98 -2.56 14.02
CA ARG A 33 20.32 -3.40 15.17
C ARG A 33 21.77 -3.14 15.58
N LYS A 34 21.98 -2.75 16.84
CA LYS A 34 23.28 -2.35 17.42
C LYS A 34 23.94 -1.12 16.77
N SER A 35 23.20 -0.33 15.98
CA SER A 35 23.73 0.95 15.48
C SER A 35 23.88 1.96 16.61
N GLN A 36 24.83 2.89 16.47
CA GLN A 36 25.00 4.00 17.42
C GLN A 36 23.75 4.89 17.50
N ILE A 37 22.97 4.97 16.41
CA ILE A 37 21.69 5.70 16.37
C ILE A 37 20.74 5.17 17.44
N ILE A 38 20.64 3.85 17.58
CA ILE A 38 19.75 3.21 18.57
C ILE A 38 20.37 3.23 19.97
N GLN A 39 21.67 2.94 20.08
CA GLN A 39 22.36 2.92 21.38
C GLN A 39 22.36 4.30 22.07
N ASN A 40 22.49 5.37 21.29
CA ASN A 40 22.48 6.74 21.78
C ASN A 40 21.08 7.37 21.76
N GLN A 41 20.02 6.59 21.49
CA GLN A 41 18.62 7.05 21.49
C GLN A 41 18.38 8.29 20.61
N LEU A 42 18.97 8.34 19.41
CA LEU A 42 18.92 9.51 18.52
C LEU A 42 17.63 9.64 17.70
N ILE A 43 16.64 8.75 17.91
CA ILE A 43 15.38 8.77 17.16
C ILE A 43 14.27 9.27 18.07
N ASP A 44 13.70 10.43 17.75
CA ASP A 44 12.59 11.01 18.49
C ASP A 44 11.24 10.37 18.13
N HIS A 45 11.05 10.07 16.85
CA HIS A 45 9.76 9.62 16.32
C HIS A 45 9.89 8.49 15.30
N TYR A 46 9.01 7.51 15.42
CA TYR A 46 8.82 6.45 14.45
C TYR A 46 7.54 6.69 13.65
N VAL A 47 7.66 6.71 12.31
CA VAL A 47 6.52 6.91 11.40
C VAL A 47 6.25 5.62 10.64
N PRO A 48 5.31 4.78 11.09
CA PRO A 48 5.01 3.51 10.44
C PRO A 48 4.17 3.71 9.17
N PHE A 49 4.61 3.12 8.06
CA PHE A 49 3.83 3.03 6.83
C PHE A 49 3.10 1.70 6.78
N LEU A 50 1.77 1.75 6.76
CA LEU A 50 0.95 0.55 6.76
C LEU A 50 0.63 0.10 5.32
N PRO A 51 0.50 -1.23 5.07
CA PRO A 51 0.17 -1.76 3.75
C PRO A 51 -1.08 -1.13 3.14
N LEU A 52 -1.10 -1.00 1.81
CA LEU A 52 -2.20 -0.41 1.07
C LEU A 52 -3.27 -1.46 0.79
N GLU A 53 -4.49 -1.22 1.25
CA GLU A 53 -5.67 -1.99 0.87
C GLU A 53 -6.07 -1.72 -0.59
N ARG A 54 -6.87 -2.63 -1.17
CA ARG A 54 -7.42 -2.51 -2.54
C ARG A 54 -8.01 -1.13 -2.86
N GLN A 55 -8.74 -0.53 -1.92
CA GLN A 55 -9.30 0.81 -2.09
C GLN A 55 -8.23 1.90 -2.34
N HIS A 56 -7.06 1.81 -1.70
CA HIS A 56 -5.98 2.77 -1.91
C HIS A 56 -5.33 2.55 -3.29
N ALA A 57 -5.17 1.29 -3.72
CA ALA A 57 -4.69 0.99 -5.06
C ALA A 57 -5.65 1.55 -6.13
N LYS A 58 -6.97 1.46 -5.89
CA LYS A 58 -8.00 2.04 -6.77
C LYS A 58 -7.84 3.56 -6.92
N GLU A 59 -7.59 4.27 -5.83
CA GLU A 59 -7.33 5.72 -5.87
C GLU A 59 -6.02 6.07 -6.59
N CYS A 60 -4.98 5.24 -6.45
CA CYS A 60 -3.76 5.41 -7.23
C CYS A 60 -4.02 5.25 -8.73
N ILE A 61 -4.80 4.25 -9.15
CA ILE A 61 -5.16 4.04 -10.57
C ILE A 61 -5.94 5.23 -11.09
N ARG A 62 -6.97 5.68 -10.36
CA ARG A 62 -7.76 6.86 -10.75
C ARG A 62 -6.90 8.10 -10.89
N THR A 63 -6.00 8.35 -9.94
CA THR A 63 -5.09 9.49 -9.98
C THR A 63 -4.18 9.42 -11.20
N TYR A 64 -3.64 8.23 -11.49
CA TYR A 64 -2.78 8.02 -12.65
C TYR A 64 -3.55 8.19 -13.97
N LEU A 65 -4.73 7.57 -14.11
CA LEU A 65 -5.59 7.71 -15.28
C LEU A 65 -6.00 9.17 -15.52
N ARG A 66 -6.24 9.98 -14.48
CA ARG A 66 -6.56 11.41 -14.62
C ARG A 66 -5.45 12.18 -15.32
N SER A 67 -4.20 11.78 -15.12
CA SER A 67 -3.04 12.39 -15.79
C SER A 67 -2.87 11.94 -17.25
N ARG A 68 -3.52 10.85 -17.66
CA ARG A 68 -3.35 10.22 -18.98
C ARG A 68 -4.56 10.42 -19.90
N ASP A 69 -5.77 10.20 -19.40
CA ASP A 69 -7.01 10.25 -20.16
C ASP A 69 -8.23 10.38 -19.23
N LEU A 70 -8.93 11.52 -19.30
CA LEU A 70 -10.09 11.80 -18.45
C LEU A 70 -11.31 10.91 -18.75
N ALA A 71 -11.41 10.33 -19.94
CA ALA A 71 -12.49 9.41 -20.27
C ALA A 71 -12.24 8.03 -19.64
N ALA A 72 -10.99 7.56 -19.66
CA ALA A 72 -10.61 6.28 -19.06
C ALA A 72 -10.88 6.22 -17.55
N VAL A 73 -10.72 7.35 -16.83
CA VAL A 73 -11.01 7.44 -15.37
C VAL A 73 -12.46 7.10 -15.05
N LYS A 74 -13.39 7.36 -15.98
CA LYS A 74 -14.83 7.12 -15.76
C LYS A 74 -15.22 5.66 -16.01
N ASP A 75 -14.33 4.87 -16.61
CA ASP A 75 -14.56 3.47 -16.89
C ASP A 75 -14.16 2.62 -15.67
N GLU A 76 -15.16 2.27 -14.85
CA GLU A 76 -14.92 1.40 -13.69
C GLU A 76 -14.50 -0.01 -14.10
N SER A 77 -14.86 -0.50 -15.29
CA SER A 77 -14.45 -1.84 -15.73
C SER A 77 -12.94 -1.91 -16.00
N LEU A 78 -12.38 -0.87 -16.63
CA LEU A 78 -10.93 -0.72 -16.80
C LEU A 78 -10.19 -0.65 -15.45
N ILE A 79 -10.73 0.10 -14.49
CA ILE A 79 -10.13 0.22 -13.16
C ILE A 79 -10.12 -1.14 -12.45
N GLU A 80 -11.24 -1.87 -12.51
CA GLU A 80 -11.34 -3.19 -11.89
C GLU A 80 -10.44 -4.24 -12.59
N GLU A 81 -10.26 -4.14 -13.91
CA GLU A 81 -9.31 -4.94 -14.71
C GLU A 81 -7.87 -4.74 -14.22
N ILE A 82 -7.42 -3.47 -14.10
CA ILE A 82 -6.07 -3.15 -13.59
C ILE A 82 -5.90 -3.63 -12.14
N LEU A 83 -6.93 -3.47 -11.30
CA LEU A 83 -6.88 -3.93 -9.91
C LEU A 83 -6.76 -5.45 -9.78
N ALA A 84 -7.35 -6.20 -10.71
CA ALA A 84 -7.30 -7.65 -10.73
C ALA A 84 -5.89 -8.18 -11.05
N GLU A 85 -5.07 -7.40 -11.75
CA GLU A 85 -3.69 -7.80 -12.05
C GLU A 85 -2.70 -7.60 -10.88
N LEU A 86 -3.15 -7.02 -9.78
CA LEU A 86 -2.31 -6.81 -8.61
C LEU A 86 -2.25 -8.07 -7.75
N LEU A 87 -1.09 -8.28 -7.12
CA LEU A 87 -0.91 -9.36 -6.15
C LEU A 87 -1.31 -8.85 -4.76
N TYR A 88 -2.16 -9.61 -4.07
CA TYR A 88 -2.65 -9.28 -2.74
C TYR A 88 -2.20 -10.29 -1.68
N PHE A 89 -2.18 -9.86 -0.42
CA PHE A 89 -1.83 -10.67 0.74
C PHE A 89 -2.69 -10.28 1.97
N PRO A 90 -2.74 -11.14 3.02
CA PRO A 90 -2.29 -12.53 3.06
C PRO A 90 -3.12 -13.47 2.16
N ALA A 91 -2.61 -14.66 1.84
CA ALA A 91 -3.31 -15.60 0.94
C ALA A 91 -4.68 -16.06 1.47
N SER A 92 -4.86 -16.11 2.79
CA SER A 92 -6.11 -16.49 3.45
C SER A 92 -7.21 -15.42 3.33
N ASP A 93 -6.81 -14.15 3.15
CA ASP A 93 -7.70 -12.99 3.11
C ASP A 93 -6.98 -11.87 2.32
N PRO A 94 -6.99 -11.95 0.98
CA PRO A 94 -6.18 -11.10 0.12
C PRO A 94 -6.71 -9.66 0.08
N VAL A 95 -6.27 -8.84 1.04
CA VAL A 95 -6.76 -7.46 1.19
C VAL A 95 -5.71 -6.40 0.87
N PHE A 96 -4.43 -6.68 1.10
CA PHE A 96 -3.35 -5.71 1.00
C PHE A 96 -2.58 -5.94 -0.30
N SER A 97 -2.36 -4.89 -1.09
CA SER A 97 -1.49 -4.95 -2.26
C SER A 97 -0.05 -5.22 -1.83
N LYS A 98 0.55 -6.27 -2.38
CA LYS A 98 1.93 -6.68 -2.10
C LYS A 98 2.95 -5.63 -2.51
N SER A 99 2.66 -4.87 -3.57
CA SER A 99 3.51 -3.79 -4.07
C SER A 99 3.01 -2.38 -3.71
N GLY A 100 1.88 -2.25 -3.00
CA GLY A 100 1.20 -0.97 -2.84
C GLY A 100 0.82 -0.39 -4.20
N CYS A 101 1.19 0.87 -4.46
CA CYS A 101 1.04 1.52 -5.77
C CYS A 101 2.33 1.45 -6.63
N LYS A 102 3.35 0.72 -6.17
CA LYS A 102 4.58 0.51 -6.94
C LYS A 102 4.28 -0.37 -8.15
N ARG A 103 4.81 0.03 -9.31
CA ARG A 103 4.62 -0.61 -10.62
C ARG A 103 3.18 -0.58 -11.18
N LEU A 104 2.30 0.18 -10.55
CA LEU A 104 0.90 0.31 -10.96
C LEU A 104 0.78 1.06 -12.28
N GLU A 105 1.65 2.04 -12.50
CA GLU A 105 1.70 2.87 -13.71
C GLU A 105 1.92 2.03 -14.97
N GLN A 106 2.90 1.11 -14.95
CA GLN A 106 3.20 0.24 -16.09
C GLN A 106 2.01 -0.68 -16.42
N LYS A 107 1.33 -1.23 -15.40
CA LYS A 107 0.12 -2.04 -15.60
C LYS A 107 -1.02 -1.21 -16.18
N THR A 108 -1.18 0.01 -15.67
CA THR A 108 -2.21 0.92 -16.13
C THR A 108 -1.97 1.36 -17.57
N ASP A 109 -0.72 1.60 -17.98
CA ASP A 109 -0.39 1.97 -19.36
C ASP A 109 -0.73 0.85 -20.35
N VAL A 110 -0.45 -0.41 -19.99
CA VAL A 110 -0.81 -1.58 -20.82
C VAL A 110 -2.32 -1.70 -20.96
N ALA A 111 -3.05 -1.72 -19.84
CA ALA A 111 -4.51 -1.83 -19.85
C ALA A 111 -5.18 -0.64 -20.57
N LEU A 112 -4.62 0.57 -20.42
CA LEU A 112 -5.12 1.77 -21.11
C LEU A 112 -4.91 1.68 -22.62
N ALA A 113 -3.79 1.14 -23.09
CA ALA A 113 -3.55 0.93 -24.52
C ALA A 113 -4.55 -0.06 -25.12
N GLU A 114 -4.82 -1.17 -24.42
CA GLU A 114 -5.81 -2.17 -24.82
C GLU A 114 -7.23 -1.62 -24.77
N TRP A 115 -7.57 -0.83 -23.76
CA TRP A 115 -8.85 -0.14 -23.66
C TRP A 115 -9.09 0.83 -24.82
N LYS A 116 -8.07 1.60 -25.21
CA LYS A 116 -8.15 2.50 -26.37
C LYS A 116 -8.37 1.75 -27.68
N ALA A 117 -7.79 0.56 -27.82
CA ALA A 117 -7.95 -0.27 -29.03
C ALA A 117 -9.33 -0.93 -29.14
N ARG A 118 -10.02 -1.13 -28.01
CA ARG A 118 -11.39 -1.69 -27.95
C ARG A 118 -12.48 -0.68 -28.27
N LYS A 119 -12.15 0.61 -28.28
CA LYS A 119 -13.08 1.73 -28.42
C LYS A 119 -13.04 2.31 -29.82
#